data_AF-A0A0L0SAB8-F1
#
_entry.id   AF-A0A0L0SAB8-F1
#
_cell.length_a   1.000
_cell.length_b   1.000
_cell.length_c   1.000
_cell.angle_alpha   90.00
_cell.angle_beta   90.00
_cell.angle_gamma   90.00
#
_symmetry.space_group_name_H-M   'P 1'
#
loop_
_entity.id
_entity.type
_entity.pdbx_description
1 polymer ?
#
loop_
_entity_poly.entity_id
_entity_poly.type
_entity_poly.pdbx_seq_one_letter_code
_entity_poly.pdbx_strand_id
1 'polypeptide(L)'
;MLYIRGATDRLLNAFPKHWKSSIRAYLAEHNFDYVSAYTFLRDQPAPSTFFLFNLFARRPIDSQDMYDPDLLRDVDRLHLSTTPTTTPPDPTADDEHVARQLNLEEYTQTGDLITCACCWDDLAWEDMVACRAGHLFCTACLARVVQEAVFGQQAAALVTDGPAADGVACFHSDGCSATFDDASVARAVAAYERDQKRERAAAAETQPPAAAGD
;
A
#
# COMPACT_ATOMS: atom_id res chain seq x y z
N MET A 1 26.12 -23.71 19.24
CA MET A 1 27.11 -22.72 18.76
C MET A 1 26.68 -22.04 17.46
N LEU A 2 26.01 -22.74 16.52
CA LEU A 2 25.54 -22.18 15.24
C LEU A 2 24.58 -21.00 15.43
N TYR A 3 23.51 -21.19 16.22
CA TYR A 3 22.56 -20.12 16.58
C TYR A 3 23.25 -18.84 17.08
N ILE A 4 24.16 -18.94 18.06
CA ILE A 4 24.84 -17.76 18.66
C ILE A 4 25.66 -17.02 17.61
N ARG A 5 26.33 -17.76 16.72
CA ARG A 5 27.14 -17.17 15.65
C ARG A 5 26.26 -16.50 14.60
N GLY A 6 25.20 -17.17 14.16
CA GLY A 6 24.19 -16.59 13.26
C GLY A 6 23.52 -15.34 13.83
N ALA A 7 23.12 -15.38 15.10
CA ALA A 7 22.52 -14.25 15.80
C ALA A 7 23.50 -13.06 15.87
N THR A 8 24.77 -13.33 16.18
CA THR A 8 25.83 -12.31 16.17
C THR A 8 25.99 -11.69 14.79
N ASP A 9 26.08 -12.51 13.74
CA ASP A 9 26.27 -12.04 12.36
C ASP A 9 25.06 -11.20 11.88
N ARG A 10 23.83 -11.63 12.20
CA ARG A 10 22.60 -10.84 11.94
C ARG A 10 22.60 -9.49 12.66
N LEU A 11 22.96 -9.45 13.94
CA LEU A 11 23.04 -8.19 14.69
C LEU A 11 24.16 -7.27 14.15
N LEU A 12 25.27 -7.82 13.69
CA LEU A 12 26.36 -7.04 13.06
C LEU A 12 25.91 -6.37 11.76
N ASN A 13 25.03 -7.02 10.99
CA ASN A 13 24.43 -6.49 9.78
C ASN A 13 23.35 -5.45 10.09
N ALA A 14 22.47 -5.72 11.07
CA ALA A 14 21.39 -4.81 11.46
C ALA A 14 21.91 -3.52 12.11
N PHE A 15 23.02 -3.62 12.85
CA PHE A 15 23.61 -2.52 13.60
C PHE A 15 25.06 -2.26 13.16
N PRO A 16 25.29 -1.83 11.89
CA PRO A 16 26.64 -1.68 11.33
C PRO A 16 27.47 -0.62 12.06
N LYS A 17 26.81 0.31 12.77
CA LYS A 17 27.43 1.38 13.57
C LYS A 17 27.77 0.97 15.00
N HIS A 18 27.49 -0.26 15.43
CA HIS A 18 27.90 -0.72 16.76
C HIS A 18 29.18 -1.54 16.68
N TRP A 19 30.06 -1.45 17.67
CA TRP A 19 31.28 -2.27 17.69
C TRP A 19 30.96 -3.76 17.85
N LYS A 20 31.78 -4.63 17.26
CA LYS A 20 31.56 -6.08 17.28
C LYS A 20 31.62 -6.65 18.69
N SER A 21 32.52 -6.11 19.52
CA SER A 21 32.62 -6.43 20.94
C SER A 21 31.37 -6.05 21.70
N SER A 22 30.81 -4.87 21.44
CA SER A 22 29.56 -4.40 22.06
C SER A 22 28.40 -5.32 21.72
N ILE A 23 28.18 -5.64 20.44
CA ILE A 23 27.11 -6.55 20.01
C ILE A 23 27.22 -7.92 20.70
N ARG A 24 28.44 -8.47 20.82
CA ARG A 24 28.66 -9.74 21.51
C ARG A 24 28.39 -9.65 23.01
N ALA A 25 28.75 -8.54 23.65
CA ALA A 25 28.46 -8.30 25.06
C ALA A 25 26.95 -8.23 25.30
N TYR A 26 26.22 -7.44 24.51
CA TYR A 26 24.76 -7.36 24.61
C TYR A 26 24.08 -8.71 24.39
N LEU A 27 24.51 -9.46 23.38
CA LEU A 27 23.96 -10.79 23.14
C LEU A 27 24.19 -11.73 24.35
N ALA A 28 25.34 -11.65 25.00
CA ALA A 28 25.61 -12.43 26.22
C ALA A 28 24.77 -11.95 27.43
N GLU A 29 24.58 -10.64 27.60
CA GLU A 29 23.75 -10.05 28.66
C GLU A 29 22.28 -10.46 28.53
N HIS A 30 21.80 -10.65 27.30
CA HIS A 30 20.44 -11.09 26.99
C HIS A 30 20.30 -12.62 26.85
N ASN A 31 21.14 -13.41 27.52
CA ASN A 31 21.10 -14.88 27.51
C ASN A 31 21.16 -15.50 26.11
N PHE A 32 21.86 -14.84 25.19
CA PHE A 32 21.94 -15.17 23.77
C PHE A 32 20.61 -15.13 23.01
N ASP A 33 19.54 -14.57 23.56
CA ASP A 33 18.27 -14.43 22.85
C ASP A 33 18.37 -13.32 21.77
N TYR A 34 18.21 -13.69 20.49
CA TYR A 34 18.33 -12.76 19.38
C TYR A 34 17.29 -11.63 19.47
N VAL A 35 16.04 -11.97 19.80
CA VAL A 35 14.93 -11.02 19.84
C VAL A 35 15.18 -9.93 20.88
N SER A 36 15.50 -10.32 22.11
CA SER A 36 15.77 -9.39 23.21
C SER A 36 16.99 -8.52 22.96
N ALA A 37 18.07 -9.11 22.42
CA ALA A 37 19.26 -8.34 22.09
C ALA A 37 18.99 -7.32 20.96
N TYR A 38 18.21 -7.70 19.94
CA TYR A 38 17.83 -6.80 18.86
C TYR A 38 16.96 -5.65 19.35
N THR A 39 15.89 -5.94 20.10
CA THR A 39 14.97 -4.89 20.59
C THR A 39 15.68 -3.90 21.49
N PHE A 40 16.58 -4.38 22.35
CA PHE A 40 17.42 -3.52 23.17
C PHE A 40 18.33 -2.64 22.30
N LEU A 41 19.08 -3.22 21.36
CA LEU A 41 20.01 -2.49 20.49
C LEU A 41 19.32 -1.45 19.61
N ARG A 42 18.09 -1.72 19.16
CA ARG A 42 17.26 -0.79 18.38
C ARG A 42 17.02 0.53 19.12
N ASP A 43 16.81 0.44 20.42
CA ASP A 43 16.41 1.58 21.25
C ASP A 43 17.64 2.35 21.80
N GLN A 44 18.86 1.85 21.56
CA GLN A 44 20.10 2.51 22.00
C GLN A 44 20.68 3.41 20.89
N PRO A 45 21.10 4.64 21.21
CA PRO A 45 21.82 5.48 20.25
C PRO A 45 23.18 4.84 19.91
N ALA A 46 23.62 5.01 18.65
CA ALA A 46 24.98 4.64 18.26
C ALA A 46 26.00 5.38 19.16
N PRO A 47 27.10 4.72 19.58
CA PRO A 47 28.06 5.33 20.50
C PRO A 47 28.64 6.65 19.94
N SER A 48 28.85 7.64 20.82
CA SER A 48 29.15 9.04 20.47
C SER A 48 30.49 9.29 19.76
N THR A 49 31.31 8.26 19.50
CA THR A 49 32.56 8.35 18.73
C THR A 49 32.34 8.43 17.21
N PHE A 50 31.23 9.06 16.81
CA PHE A 50 30.60 9.04 15.47
C PHE A 50 31.50 9.56 14.32
N PHE A 51 32.60 10.26 14.62
CA PHE A 51 33.49 10.88 13.62
C PHE A 51 34.42 9.92 12.86
N LEU A 52 34.61 8.66 13.31
CA LEU A 52 35.50 7.67 12.67
C LEU A 52 34.77 6.62 11.81
N PHE A 53 33.42 6.66 11.73
CA PHE A 53 32.63 5.54 11.19
C PHE A 53 32.73 5.30 9.68
N ASN A 54 33.00 6.32 8.87
CA ASN A 54 33.09 6.15 7.41
C ASN A 54 34.33 5.35 6.96
N LEU A 55 35.35 5.20 7.81
CA LEU A 55 36.55 4.42 7.48
C LEU A 55 36.44 2.92 7.87
N PHE A 56 35.45 2.56 8.69
CA PHE A 56 35.32 1.22 9.27
C PHE A 56 33.95 0.59 9.04
N ALA A 57 33.21 1.07 8.03
CA ALA A 57 31.96 0.46 7.61
C ALA A 57 32.21 -1.01 7.28
N ARG A 58 31.65 -1.90 8.11
CA ARG A 58 31.78 -3.34 7.92
C ARG A 58 30.98 -3.74 6.69
N ARG A 59 31.57 -4.60 5.85
CA ARG A 59 30.81 -5.27 4.80
C ARG A 59 29.75 -6.17 5.44
N PRO A 60 28.57 -6.31 4.81
CA PRO A 60 27.56 -7.25 5.28
C PRO A 60 28.15 -8.66 5.28
N ILE A 61 27.88 -9.39 6.35
CA ILE A 61 28.29 -10.77 6.53
C ILE A 61 27.17 -11.65 5.99
N ASP A 62 27.51 -12.65 5.19
CA ASP A 62 26.61 -13.71 4.79
C ASP A 62 27.24 -15.05 5.17
N SER A 63 26.69 -15.68 6.20
CA SER A 63 27.21 -16.93 6.75
C SER A 63 26.09 -17.96 6.86
N GLN A 64 26.43 -19.24 6.64
CA GLN A 64 25.47 -20.34 6.72
C GLN A 64 24.73 -20.37 8.07
N ASP A 65 25.42 -19.98 9.15
CA ASP A 65 24.90 -19.97 10.51
C ASP A 65 23.73 -18.98 10.69
N MET A 66 23.59 -17.97 9.80
CA MET A 66 22.45 -17.03 9.81
C MET A 66 21.13 -17.67 9.37
N TYR A 67 21.17 -18.85 8.75
CA TYR A 67 20.02 -19.63 8.29
C TYR A 67 19.68 -20.80 9.22
N ASP A 68 20.21 -20.78 10.45
CA ASP A 68 19.82 -21.72 11.50
C ASP A 68 18.29 -21.66 11.74
N PRO A 69 17.57 -22.80 11.74
CA PRO A 69 16.11 -22.82 11.83
C PRO A 69 15.54 -22.16 13.09
N ASP A 70 16.23 -22.27 14.23
CA ASP A 70 15.78 -21.67 15.48
C ASP A 70 15.98 -20.15 15.46
N LEU A 71 17.08 -19.69 14.86
CA LEU A 71 17.31 -18.27 14.62
C LEU A 71 16.29 -17.66 13.64
N LEU A 72 15.92 -18.40 12.59
CA LEU A 72 14.88 -17.96 11.65
C LEU A 72 13.53 -17.80 12.36
N ARG A 73 13.17 -18.70 13.26
CA ARG A 73 11.95 -18.57 14.07
C ARG A 73 11.95 -17.30 14.93
N ASP A 74 13.09 -16.94 15.50
CA ASP A 74 13.22 -15.71 16.29
C ASP A 74 13.15 -14.46 15.43
N VAL A 75 13.67 -14.51 14.21
CA VAL A 75 13.54 -13.44 13.21
C VAL A 75 12.09 -13.25 12.82
N ASP A 76 11.37 -14.33 12.53
CA ASP A 76 9.94 -14.29 12.23
C ASP A 76 9.15 -13.68 13.40
N ARG A 77 9.44 -14.13 14.62
CA ARG A 77 8.84 -13.57 15.85
C ARG A 77 9.13 -12.07 16.00
N LEU A 78 10.34 -11.63 15.66
CA LEU A 78 10.72 -10.23 15.72
C LEU A 78 10.02 -9.39 14.65
N HIS A 79 9.84 -9.91 13.45
CA HIS A 79 9.05 -9.25 12.41
C HIS A 79 7.60 -9.06 12.87
N LEU A 80 7.00 -10.09 13.46
CA LEU A 80 5.64 -10.02 14.00
C LEU A 80 5.49 -9.05 15.19
N SER A 81 6.55 -8.81 15.97
CA SER A 81 6.51 -7.92 17.14
C SER A 81 6.95 -6.48 16.84
N THR A 82 7.76 -6.28 15.81
CA THR A 82 8.32 -4.98 15.41
C THR A 82 7.47 -4.28 14.37
N THR A 83 6.54 -4.97 13.72
CA THR A 83 5.46 -4.31 12.99
C THR A 83 4.72 -3.39 13.96
N PRO A 84 4.92 -2.07 13.88
CA PRO A 84 4.10 -1.16 14.64
C PRO A 84 2.67 -1.30 14.09
N THR A 85 1.67 -0.89 14.85
CA THR A 85 0.38 -0.42 14.32
C THR A 85 0.58 0.85 13.48
N THR A 86 1.54 0.83 12.57
CA THR A 86 1.62 1.66 11.39
C THR A 86 1.11 0.74 10.31
N THR A 87 -0.02 1.10 9.71
CA THR A 87 -0.54 0.50 8.49
C THR A 87 0.64 0.05 7.61
N PRO A 88 0.77 -1.25 7.28
CA PRO A 88 1.68 -1.66 6.21
C PRO A 88 1.40 -0.79 4.98
N PRO A 89 2.36 -0.53 4.06
CA PRO A 89 1.96 -0.28 2.69
C PRO A 89 1.04 -1.44 2.35
N ASP A 90 -0.25 -1.16 2.19
CA ASP A 90 -1.29 -2.17 2.13
C ASP A 90 -0.90 -3.17 1.03
N PRO A 91 -0.47 -4.40 1.37
CA PRO A 91 -0.08 -5.36 0.35
C PRO A 91 -1.29 -5.68 -0.53
N THR A 92 -2.51 -5.53 -0.01
CA THR A 92 -3.73 -5.71 -0.79
C THR A 92 -3.95 -4.58 -1.79
N ALA A 93 -3.42 -3.37 -1.57
CA ALA A 93 -3.52 -2.29 -2.55
C ALA A 93 -2.57 -2.49 -3.73
N ASP A 94 -1.41 -3.10 -3.52
CA ASP A 94 -0.52 -3.49 -4.61
C ASP A 94 -1.06 -4.75 -5.31
N ASP A 95 -1.56 -5.73 -4.55
CA ASP A 95 -2.19 -6.94 -5.08
C ASP A 95 -3.47 -6.63 -5.88
N GLU A 96 -4.34 -5.73 -5.40
CA GLU A 96 -5.56 -5.29 -6.10
C GLU A 96 -5.20 -4.58 -7.40
N HIS A 97 -4.17 -3.74 -7.40
CA HIS A 97 -3.72 -3.05 -8.60
C HIS A 97 -3.17 -4.03 -9.64
N VAL A 98 -2.31 -4.96 -9.22
CA VAL A 98 -1.79 -6.02 -10.08
C VAL A 98 -2.93 -6.90 -10.60
N ALA A 99 -3.88 -7.28 -9.75
CA ALA A 99 -5.05 -8.07 -10.15
C ALA A 99 -5.90 -7.33 -11.20
N ARG A 100 -6.16 -6.03 -11.00
CA ARG A 100 -6.92 -5.20 -11.95
C ARG A 100 -6.20 -5.09 -13.29
N GLN A 101 -4.88 -4.92 -13.28
CA GLN A 101 -4.07 -4.89 -14.49
C GLN A 101 -4.13 -6.22 -15.25
N LEU A 102 -3.94 -7.34 -14.55
CA LEU A 102 -4.01 -8.68 -15.15
C LEU A 102 -5.40 -8.96 -15.74
N ASN A 103 -6.46 -8.59 -15.02
CA ASN A 103 -7.84 -8.75 -15.51
C ASN A 103 -8.04 -7.91 -16.77
N LEU A 104 -7.64 -6.63 -16.77
CA LEU A 104 -7.75 -5.77 -17.94
C LEU A 104 -7.00 -6.35 -19.16
N GLU A 105 -5.80 -6.86 -18.95
CA GLU A 105 -5.02 -7.53 -20.00
C GLU A 105 -5.74 -8.77 -20.54
N GLU A 106 -6.36 -9.59 -19.68
CA GLU A 106 -7.15 -10.76 -20.07
C GLU A 106 -8.40 -10.36 -20.87
N TYR A 107 -9.22 -9.44 -20.37
CA TYR A 107 -10.41 -8.94 -21.08
C TYR A 107 -10.05 -8.34 -22.45
N THR A 108 -8.92 -7.63 -22.53
CA THR A 108 -8.43 -7.06 -23.79
C THR A 108 -8.06 -8.16 -24.79
N GLN A 109 -7.43 -9.25 -24.31
CA GLN A 109 -7.04 -10.38 -25.15
C GLN A 109 -8.24 -11.21 -25.62
N THR A 110 -9.28 -11.37 -24.78
CA THR A 110 -10.49 -12.12 -25.13
C THR A 110 -11.50 -11.29 -25.91
N GLY A 111 -11.38 -9.96 -25.88
CA GLY A 111 -12.33 -9.04 -26.52
C GLY A 111 -13.63 -8.87 -25.73
N ASP A 112 -13.59 -9.12 -24.42
CA ASP A 112 -14.75 -9.08 -23.52
C ASP A 112 -14.85 -7.77 -22.71
N LEU A 113 -14.13 -6.72 -23.13
CA LEU A 113 -14.23 -5.40 -22.51
C LEU A 113 -15.65 -4.83 -22.63
N ILE A 114 -16.04 -4.03 -21.65
CA ILE A 114 -17.39 -3.49 -21.52
C ILE A 114 -17.33 -1.99 -21.70
N THR A 115 -18.13 -1.49 -22.66
CA THR A 115 -18.19 -0.07 -22.96
C THR A 115 -19.04 0.68 -21.93
N CYS A 116 -18.49 1.77 -21.39
CA CYS A 116 -19.21 2.69 -20.52
C CYS A 116 -20.25 3.50 -21.31
N ALA A 117 -21.50 3.57 -20.82
CA ALA A 117 -22.56 4.33 -21.49
C ALA A 117 -22.42 5.87 -21.40
N CYS A 118 -21.41 6.38 -20.67
CA CYS A 118 -21.18 7.82 -20.50
C CYS A 118 -19.94 8.34 -21.25
N CYS A 119 -18.79 7.68 -21.10
CA CYS A 119 -17.54 8.11 -21.75
C CYS A 119 -17.17 7.30 -23.00
N TRP A 120 -17.87 6.20 -23.29
CA TRP A 120 -17.56 5.27 -24.38
C TRP A 120 -16.17 4.62 -24.32
N ASP A 121 -15.50 4.67 -23.17
CA ASP A 121 -14.30 3.87 -22.94
C ASP A 121 -14.68 2.40 -22.71
N ASP A 122 -13.78 1.50 -23.11
CA ASP A 122 -13.89 0.05 -22.90
C ASP A 122 -13.07 -0.34 -21.67
N LEU A 123 -13.72 -0.92 -20.67
CA LEU A 123 -13.10 -1.26 -19.38
C LEU A 123 -13.40 -2.71 -18.96
N ALA A 124 -12.60 -3.21 -18.03
CA ALA A 124 -12.85 -4.49 -17.36
C ALA A 124 -14.07 -4.39 -16.41
N TRP A 125 -14.68 -5.54 -16.08
CA TRP A 125 -15.88 -5.61 -15.23
C TRP A 125 -15.70 -4.95 -13.85
N GLU A 126 -14.51 -5.04 -13.28
CA GLU A 126 -14.13 -4.50 -11.98
C GLU A 126 -14.28 -2.97 -11.90
N ASP A 127 -14.22 -2.32 -13.06
CA ASP A 127 -14.26 -0.88 -13.24
C ASP A 127 -15.68 -0.39 -13.55
N MET A 128 -16.66 -1.30 -13.60
CA MET A 128 -18.04 -1.03 -13.98
C MET A 128 -18.99 -1.04 -12.78
N VAL A 129 -19.97 -0.15 -12.81
CA VAL A 129 -21.09 0.00 -11.87
C VAL A 129 -22.40 -0.02 -12.66
N ALA A 130 -23.44 -0.59 -12.07
CA ALA A 130 -24.77 -0.65 -12.66
C ALA A 130 -25.78 0.16 -11.84
N CYS A 131 -26.70 0.86 -12.51
CA CYS A 131 -27.90 1.33 -11.82
C CYS A 131 -28.86 0.15 -11.55
N ARG A 132 -29.89 0.36 -10.72
CA ARG A 132 -30.89 -0.69 -10.43
C ARG A 132 -31.68 -1.17 -11.65
N ALA A 133 -31.66 -0.46 -12.77
CA ALA A 133 -32.25 -0.88 -14.04
C ALA A 133 -31.29 -1.63 -14.97
N GLY A 134 -29.99 -1.71 -14.63
CA GLY A 134 -28.99 -2.47 -15.39
C GLY A 134 -28.14 -1.65 -16.38
N HIS A 135 -28.25 -0.32 -16.42
CA HIS A 135 -27.35 0.51 -17.21
C HIS A 135 -25.94 0.53 -16.61
N LEU A 136 -24.93 0.32 -17.46
CA LEU A 136 -23.54 0.17 -17.06
C LEU A 136 -22.72 1.44 -17.30
N PHE A 137 -21.93 1.83 -16.31
CA PHE A 137 -21.05 2.99 -16.32
C PHE A 137 -19.73 2.65 -15.64
N CYS A 138 -18.65 3.36 -15.94
CA CYS A 138 -17.42 3.19 -15.19
C CYS A 138 -17.48 3.86 -13.80
N THR A 139 -16.70 3.36 -12.85
CA THR A 139 -16.59 3.92 -11.50
C THR A 139 -16.15 5.38 -11.52
N ALA A 140 -15.30 5.77 -12.47
CA ALA A 140 -14.85 7.16 -12.62
C ALA A 140 -16.00 8.12 -13.00
N CYS A 141 -16.88 7.74 -13.93
CA CYS A 141 -18.04 8.54 -14.30
C CYS A 141 -19.01 8.72 -13.11
N LEU A 142 -19.33 7.65 -12.39
CA LEU A 142 -20.20 7.73 -11.22
C LEU A 142 -19.58 8.59 -10.11
N ALA A 143 -18.28 8.40 -9.81
CA ALA A 143 -17.58 9.20 -8.80
C ALA A 143 -17.59 10.70 -9.15
N ARG A 144 -17.42 11.03 -10.42
CA ARG A 144 -17.49 12.43 -10.89
C ARG A 144 -18.88 13.03 -10.69
N VAL A 145 -19.94 12.29 -11.04
CA VAL A 145 -21.33 12.72 -10.80
C VAL A 145 -21.57 12.95 -9.30
N VAL A 146 -21.08 12.05 -8.44
CA VAL A 146 -21.18 12.21 -6.98
C VAL A 146 -20.45 13.48 -6.52
N GLN A 147 -19.24 13.72 -7.01
CA GLN A 147 -18.48 14.91 -6.64
C GLN A 147 -19.14 16.20 -7.11
N GLU A 148 -19.67 16.22 -8.33
CA GLU A 148 -20.40 17.37 -8.88
C GLU A 148 -21.71 17.62 -8.13
N ALA A 149 -22.35 16.57 -7.63
CA ALA A 149 -23.55 16.68 -6.80
C ALA A 149 -23.26 17.21 -5.38
N VAL A 150 -22.16 16.76 -4.76
CA VAL A 150 -21.77 17.14 -3.38
C VAL A 150 -21.11 18.52 -3.33
N PHE A 151 -20.25 18.85 -4.31
CA PHE A 151 -19.43 20.06 -4.31
C PHE A 151 -19.83 21.10 -5.37
N GLY A 152 -20.67 20.72 -6.35
CA GLY A 152 -21.13 21.60 -7.43
C GLY A 152 -22.56 22.13 -7.22
N GLN A 153 -23.12 22.75 -8.27
CA GLN A 153 -24.50 23.29 -8.27
C GLN A 153 -25.57 22.27 -8.73
N GLN A 154 -25.20 21.00 -8.92
CA GLN A 154 -26.05 19.97 -9.54
C GLN A 154 -26.74 19.09 -8.49
N ALA A 155 -27.50 19.71 -7.57
CA ALA A 155 -28.29 18.98 -6.57
C ALA A 155 -29.33 18.03 -7.19
N ALA A 156 -29.67 18.20 -8.48
CA ALA A 156 -30.60 17.35 -9.22
C ALA A 156 -30.08 15.92 -9.50
N ALA A 157 -28.78 15.64 -9.30
CA ALA A 157 -28.23 14.30 -9.40
C ALA A 157 -28.53 13.43 -8.16
N LEU A 158 -28.96 14.06 -7.05
CA LEU A 158 -29.42 13.39 -5.84
C LEU A 158 -30.93 13.27 -5.89
N VAL A 159 -31.44 12.04 -5.80
CA VAL A 159 -32.89 11.82 -5.67
C VAL A 159 -33.24 11.97 -4.21
N THR A 160 -33.82 13.11 -3.82
CA THR A 160 -34.22 13.40 -2.42
C THR A 160 -35.69 13.12 -2.12
N ASP A 161 -36.52 12.86 -3.15
CA ASP A 161 -37.97 12.72 -3.01
C ASP A 161 -38.46 11.35 -3.52
N GLY A 162 -38.98 10.49 -2.62
CA GLY A 162 -39.60 9.20 -2.95
C GLY A 162 -39.36 8.10 -1.88
N PRO A 163 -39.98 6.91 -1.97
CA PRO A 163 -39.80 5.84 -0.98
C PRO A 163 -38.39 5.20 -0.98
N ALA A 164 -37.50 5.64 -1.88
CA ALA A 164 -36.09 5.26 -2.00
C ALA A 164 -35.18 6.51 -1.98
N ALA A 165 -35.43 7.41 -1.01
CA ALA A 165 -34.99 8.82 -0.96
C ALA A 165 -33.48 9.10 -0.79
N ASP A 166 -32.61 8.09 -0.80
CA ASP A 166 -31.17 8.30 -0.60
C ASP A 166 -30.43 7.59 -1.72
N GLY A 167 -29.99 8.33 -2.75
CA GLY A 167 -29.22 7.74 -3.84
C GLY A 167 -28.92 8.66 -5.01
N VAL A 168 -27.89 8.28 -5.77
CA VAL A 168 -27.51 8.97 -7.02
C VAL A 168 -28.43 8.50 -8.15
N ALA A 169 -29.03 9.44 -8.88
CA ALA A 169 -29.87 9.14 -10.03
C ALA A 169 -29.06 8.50 -11.16
N CYS A 170 -29.69 7.59 -11.90
CA CYS A 170 -29.14 7.14 -13.17
C CYS A 170 -29.03 8.32 -14.13
N PHE A 171 -27.91 8.41 -14.83
CA PHE A 171 -27.62 9.47 -15.80
C PHE A 171 -27.54 8.93 -17.23
N HIS A 172 -28.27 7.84 -17.51
CA HIS A 172 -28.44 7.34 -18.87
C HIS A 172 -29.35 8.29 -19.68
N SER A 173 -29.11 8.41 -20.98
CA SER A 173 -29.80 9.38 -21.86
C SER A 173 -31.24 8.99 -22.21
N ASP A 174 -31.69 7.78 -21.85
CA ASP A 174 -33.04 7.28 -22.07
C ASP A 174 -34.08 7.78 -21.05
N GLY A 175 -33.65 8.59 -20.08
CA GLY A 175 -34.55 9.12 -19.04
C GLY A 175 -34.83 8.13 -17.91
N CYS A 176 -33.92 7.18 -17.66
CA CYS A 176 -34.01 6.24 -16.56
C CYS A 176 -34.18 6.94 -15.19
N SER A 177 -35.22 6.55 -14.42
CA SER A 177 -35.48 7.07 -13.07
C SER A 177 -34.93 6.18 -11.95
N ALA A 178 -34.13 5.16 -12.29
CA ALA A 178 -33.51 4.28 -11.30
C ALA A 178 -32.36 5.00 -10.59
N THR A 179 -31.97 4.49 -9.43
CA THR A 179 -30.81 4.96 -8.66
C THR A 179 -29.68 3.93 -8.66
N PHE A 180 -28.48 4.36 -8.30
CA PHE A 180 -27.41 3.47 -7.87
C PHE A 180 -27.61 3.08 -6.41
N ASP A 181 -27.18 1.88 -6.04
CA ASP A 181 -27.13 1.46 -4.64
C ASP A 181 -25.90 2.07 -3.92
N ASP A 182 -26.00 2.19 -2.60
CA ASP A 182 -24.96 2.81 -1.77
C ASP A 182 -23.61 2.11 -1.89
N ALA A 183 -23.59 0.78 -2.09
CA ALA A 183 -22.35 0.04 -2.24
C ALA A 183 -21.66 0.36 -3.57
N SER A 184 -22.43 0.49 -4.67
CA SER A 184 -21.91 0.96 -5.96
C SER A 184 -21.35 2.38 -5.88
N VAL A 185 -22.06 3.29 -5.19
CA VAL A 185 -21.61 4.68 -4.99
C VAL A 185 -20.34 4.73 -4.14
N ALA A 186 -20.32 4.04 -2.99
CA ALA A 186 -19.17 3.99 -2.11
C ALA A 186 -17.95 3.39 -2.81
N ARG A 187 -18.14 2.31 -3.60
CA ARG A 187 -17.08 1.70 -4.39
C ARG A 187 -16.51 2.66 -5.43
N ALA A 188 -17.37 3.39 -6.13
CA ALA A 188 -16.94 4.37 -7.14
C ALA A 188 -16.11 5.52 -6.53
N VAL A 189 -16.59 6.11 -5.43
CA VAL A 189 -15.87 7.17 -4.72
C VAL A 189 -14.52 6.68 -4.20
N ALA A 190 -14.50 5.51 -3.56
CA ALA A 190 -13.28 4.93 -3.03
C ALA A 190 -12.27 4.60 -4.14
N ALA A 191 -12.72 4.12 -5.31
CA ALA A 191 -11.85 3.86 -6.45
C ALA A 191 -11.23 5.16 -6.97
N TYR A 192 -12.04 6.20 -7.15
CA TYR A 192 -11.56 7.51 -7.61
C TYR A 192 -10.53 8.12 -6.66
N GLU A 193 -10.74 8.04 -5.34
CA GLU A 193 -9.78 8.53 -4.35
C GLU A 193 -8.44 7.77 -4.40
N ARG A 194 -8.49 6.44 -4.62
CA ARG A 194 -7.29 5.62 -4.81
C ARG A 194 -6.52 6.05 -6.06
N ASP A 195 -7.21 6.23 -7.18
CA ASP A 195 -6.60 6.61 -8.45
C ASP A 195 -5.96 8.01 -8.35
N GLN A 196 -6.67 8.99 -7.78
CA GLN A 196 -6.13 10.32 -7.51
C GLN A 196 -4.87 10.30 -6.62
N LYS A 197 -4.86 9.44 -5.59
CA LYS A 197 -3.69 9.28 -4.72
C LYS A 197 -2.50 8.69 -5.49
N ARG A 198 -2.74 7.72 -6.37
CA ARG A 198 -1.69 7.11 -7.20
C ARG A 198 -1.13 8.10 -8.22
N GLU A 199 -1.98 8.84 -8.93
CA GLU A 199 -1.56 9.87 -9.87
C GLU A 199 -0.66 10.93 -9.19
N ARG A 200 -1.04 11.37 -7.98
CA ARG A 200 -0.24 12.33 -7.19
C ARG A 200 1.09 11.75 -6.73
N ALA A 201 1.11 10.47 -6.32
CA ALA A 201 2.34 9.79 -5.93
C ALA A 201 3.30 9.64 -7.13
N ALA A 202 2.78 9.20 -8.28
CA ALA A 202 3.54 9.11 -9.52
C ALA A 202 4.10 10.48 -9.95
N ALA A 203 3.28 11.54 -9.89
CA ALA A 203 3.73 12.90 -10.23
C ALA A 203 4.85 13.43 -9.30
N ALA A 204 4.85 13.03 -8.02
CA ALA A 204 5.88 13.41 -7.06
C ALA A 204 7.22 12.72 -7.33
N GLU A 205 7.22 11.50 -7.88
CA GLU A 205 8.43 10.76 -8.23
C GLU A 205 9.10 11.29 -9.51
N THR A 206 8.32 11.84 -10.45
CA THR A 206 8.85 12.36 -11.73
C THR A 206 9.47 13.75 -11.64
N GLN A 207 9.43 14.41 -10.47
CA GLN A 207 9.94 15.77 -10.31
C GLN A 207 11.47 15.75 -10.05
N PRO A 208 12.32 16.21 -10.99
CA PRO A 208 13.77 16.21 -10.80
C PRO A 208 14.14 17.08 -9.59
N PRO A 209 15.24 16.74 -8.87
CA PRO A 209 15.68 17.55 -7.74
C PRO A 209 15.87 18.98 -8.22
N ALA A 210 15.22 19.92 -7.52
CA ALA A 210 15.35 21.35 -7.79
C ALA A 210 16.84 21.69 -7.91
N ALA A 211 17.25 22.13 -9.10
CA ALA A 211 18.61 22.58 -9.35
C ALA A 211 18.93 23.66 -8.31
N ALA A 212 19.83 23.34 -7.38
CA ALA A 212 20.40 24.32 -6.49
C ALA A 212 21.11 25.34 -7.38
N GLY A 213 20.52 26.54 -7.47
CA GLY A 213 21.06 27.64 -8.25
C GLY A 213 22.44 28.06 -7.74
N ASP A 214 23.32 28.35 -8.70
CA ASP A 214 24.67 28.91 -8.55
C ASP A 214 24.68 30.28 -7.85
#